data_AF-A0A4Q3JS34-F1
#
_entry.id   AF-A0A4Q3JS34-F1
#
_cell.length_a   1.000
_cell.length_b   1.000
_cell.length_c   1.000
_cell.angle_alpha   90.00
_cell.angle_beta   90.00
_cell.angle_gamma   90.00
#
_symmetry.space_group_name_H-M   'P 1'
#
loop_
_entity.id
_entity.type
_entity.pdbx_description
1 polymer ?
#
loop_
_entity_poly.entity_id
_entity_poly.type
_entity_poly.pdbx_seq_one_letter_code
_entity_poly.pdbx_strand_id
1 'polypeptide(L)'
;MSNALAHIARKAAGIGPLTITSKQKYGALAVAGIVDVLQATVLMPSTVAGPASPLEWGVDVGTALVLTLILGWNWRLLVAFLIELLPTVGLFPTWSAMILTLTAMSTEKKPAEGAVPGVSA
;
A
#
# COMPACT_ATOMS: atom_id res chain seq x y z
N MET A 1 -6.00 -0.94 33.93
CA MET A 1 -5.31 -1.04 32.61
C MET A 1 -6.19 -0.35 31.55
N SER A 2 -6.28 0.98 31.58
CA SER A 2 -5.55 1.96 30.74
C SER A 2 -5.97 1.97 29.26
N ASN A 3 -6.96 2.82 28.94
CA ASN A 3 -7.45 3.12 27.58
C ASN A 3 -6.34 3.53 26.60
N ALA A 4 -5.20 4.02 27.09
CA ALA A 4 -4.05 4.41 26.28
C ALA A 4 -3.37 3.20 25.61
N LEU A 5 -3.22 2.08 26.33
CA LEU A 5 -2.67 0.86 25.76
C LEU A 5 -3.60 0.27 24.70
N ALA A 6 -4.91 0.33 24.92
CA ALA A 6 -5.91 -0.08 23.93
C ALA A 6 -5.94 0.82 22.69
N HIS A 7 -5.60 2.11 22.82
CA HIS A 7 -5.52 3.03 21.69
C HIS A 7 -4.24 2.79 20.87
N ILE A 8 -3.09 2.61 21.53
CA ILE A 8 -1.83 2.25 20.87
C ILE A 8 -1.95 0.89 20.18
N ALA A 9 -2.54 -0.11 20.85
CA ALA A 9 -2.76 -1.43 20.27
C ALA A 9 -3.71 -1.39 19.07
N ARG A 10 -4.78 -0.59 19.09
CA ARG A 10 -5.69 -0.45 17.93
C ARG A 10 -5.06 0.29 16.75
N LYS A 11 -4.27 1.33 17.05
CA LYS A 11 -3.49 2.07 16.04
C LYS A 11 -2.41 1.18 15.42
N ALA A 12 -1.72 0.38 16.23
CA ALA A 12 -0.74 -0.61 15.80
C ALA A 12 -1.38 -1.85 15.13
N ALA A 13 -2.64 -2.17 15.43
CA ALA A 13 -3.38 -3.23 14.75
C ALA A 13 -4.01 -2.75 13.43
N GLY A 14 -3.97 -1.44 13.12
CA GLY A 14 -4.62 -0.88 11.93
C GLY A 14 -6.13 -1.07 11.93
N ILE A 15 -6.76 -1.24 13.10
CA ILE A 15 -8.21 -1.45 13.25
C ILE A 15 -8.88 -0.07 13.21
N GLY A 16 -9.07 0.45 12.00
CA GLY A 16 -9.80 1.68 11.68
C GLY A 16 -10.01 1.76 10.16
N PRO A 17 -10.98 2.55 9.65
CA PRO A 17 -11.13 2.77 8.22
C PRO A 17 -9.82 3.36 7.69
N LEU A 18 -9.14 2.67 6.77
CA LEU A 18 -7.98 3.22 6.09
C LEU A 18 -8.48 4.27 5.10
N THR A 19 -8.64 5.49 5.59
CA THR A 19 -9.07 6.62 4.80
C THR A 19 -7.89 7.14 3.95
N ILE A 20 -7.47 6.34 2.97
CA ILE A 20 -6.43 6.76 2.02
C ILE A 20 -7.04 7.66 0.95
N THR A 21 -6.31 8.70 0.58
CA THR A 21 -6.73 9.57 -0.53
C THR A 21 -6.49 8.88 -1.87
N SER A 22 -7.24 9.25 -2.92
CA SER A 22 -7.00 8.72 -4.27
C SER A 22 -5.57 8.94 -4.74
N LYS A 23 -4.97 10.11 -4.44
CA LYS A 23 -3.58 10.43 -4.79
C LYS A 23 -2.58 9.45 -4.15
N GLN A 24 -2.76 9.15 -2.86
CA GLN A 24 -1.91 8.17 -2.18
C GLN A 24 -2.06 6.78 -2.79
N LYS A 25 -3.29 6.34 -3.11
CA LYS A 25 -3.52 5.04 -3.74
C LYS A 25 -2.81 4.94 -5.11
N TYR A 26 -2.93 5.95 -5.96
CA TYR A 26 -2.26 5.95 -7.26
C TYR A 26 -0.72 6.02 -7.13
N GLY A 27 -0.20 6.81 -6.20
CA GLY A 27 1.24 6.86 -5.93
C GLY A 27 1.76 5.50 -5.44
N ALA A 28 1.04 4.84 -4.53
CA ALA A 28 1.38 3.51 -4.05
C ALA A 28 1.33 2.46 -5.17
N LEU A 29 0.30 2.49 -6.04
CA LEU A 29 0.20 1.60 -7.19
C LEU A 29 1.37 1.78 -8.18
N ALA A 30 1.81 3.02 -8.40
CA ALA A 30 2.96 3.28 -9.26
C ALA A 30 4.24 2.65 -8.68
N VAL A 31 4.49 2.86 -7.39
CA VAL A 31 5.63 2.25 -6.70
C VAL A 31 5.56 0.72 -6.75
N ALA A 32 4.41 0.15 -6.36
CA ALA A 32 4.21 -1.29 -6.35
C ALA A 32 4.37 -1.91 -7.74
N GLY A 33 3.77 -1.32 -8.77
CA GLY A 33 3.89 -1.82 -10.13
C GLY A 33 5.32 -1.78 -10.67
N ILE A 34 6.11 -0.74 -10.33
CA ILE A 34 7.52 -0.68 -10.70
C ILE A 34 8.30 -1.81 -10.02
N VAL A 35 8.05 -2.04 -8.72
CA VAL A 35 8.71 -3.12 -7.96
C VAL A 35 8.31 -4.49 -8.51
N ASP A 36 7.02 -4.75 -8.73
CA ASP A 36 6.52 -6.02 -9.27
C ASP A 36 7.18 -6.33 -10.63
N VAL A 37 7.32 -5.32 -11.51
CA VAL A 37 8.00 -5.47 -12.80
C VAL A 37 9.50 -5.70 -12.63
N LEU A 38 10.17 -4.97 -11.73
CA LEU A 38 11.60 -5.13 -11.45
C LEU A 38 11.88 -6.55 -10.94
N GLN A 39 11.07 -7.05 -10.00
CA GLN A 39 11.18 -8.39 -9.44
C GLN A 39 10.95 -9.46 -10.53
N ALA A 40 9.88 -9.30 -11.33
CA ALA A 40 9.54 -10.22 -12.42
C ALA A 40 10.59 -10.28 -13.55
N THR A 41 11.31 -9.18 -13.82
CA THR A 41 12.21 -9.10 -14.99
C THR A 41 13.68 -9.21 -14.65
N VAL A 42 14.13 -8.67 -13.51
CA VAL A 42 15.54 -8.58 -13.14
C VAL A 42 15.91 -9.61 -12.08
N LEU A 43 15.00 -9.89 -11.15
CA LEU A 43 15.29 -10.72 -9.97
C LEU A 43 14.86 -12.18 -10.15
N MET A 44 13.79 -12.43 -10.91
CA MET A 44 13.31 -13.78 -11.28
C MET A 44 14.37 -14.77 -11.80
N PRO A 45 15.33 -14.38 -12.66
CA PRO A 45 16.37 -15.31 -13.10
C PRO A 45 17.23 -15.86 -11.96
N SER A 46 17.28 -15.14 -10.83
CA SER A 46 18.11 -15.43 -9.65
C SER A 46 17.42 -16.37 -8.64
N THR A 47 16.09 -16.40 -8.59
CA THR A 47 15.32 -17.12 -7.56
C THR A 47 15.08 -18.59 -7.87
N VAL A 48 15.26 -19.02 -9.13
CA VAL A 48 15.12 -20.44 -9.55
C VAL A 48 16.34 -21.29 -9.16
N ALA A 49 17.45 -20.67 -8.75
CA ALA A 49 18.75 -21.34 -8.59
C ALA A 49 19.37 -21.32 -7.17
N GLY A 50 18.73 -20.71 -6.16
CA GLY A 50 19.32 -20.65 -4.82
C GLY A 50 18.49 -19.92 -3.76
N PRO A 51 18.94 -19.90 -2.49
CA PRO A 51 18.29 -19.14 -1.42
C PRO A 51 18.22 -17.66 -1.77
N ALA A 52 17.12 -17.00 -1.41
CA ALA A 52 16.85 -15.61 -1.76
C ALA A 52 18.07 -14.71 -1.42
N SER A 53 18.52 -13.94 -2.41
CA SER A 53 19.73 -13.14 -2.29
C SER A 53 19.53 -11.96 -1.33
N PRO A 54 20.58 -11.40 -0.70
CA PRO A 54 20.46 -10.21 0.13
C PRO A 54 19.81 -9.02 -0.58
N LEU A 55 19.92 -8.96 -1.91
CA LEU A 55 19.26 -7.95 -2.73
C LEU A 55 17.74 -8.12 -2.74
N GLU A 56 17.24 -9.36 -2.88
CA GLU A 56 15.80 -9.65 -2.83
C GLU A 56 15.19 -9.16 -1.52
N TRP A 57 15.83 -9.53 -0.40
CA TRP A 57 15.37 -9.18 0.93
C TRP A 57 15.38 -7.67 1.12
N GLY A 58 16.39 -6.99 0.58
CA GLY A 58 16.48 -5.53 0.59
C GLY A 58 15.36 -4.86 -0.21
N VAL A 59 15.01 -5.41 -1.38
CA VAL A 59 13.90 -4.91 -2.20
C VAL A 59 12.57 -5.11 -1.49
N ASP A 60 12.32 -6.26 -0.88
CA ASP A 60 11.07 -6.54 -0.16
C ASP A 60 10.91 -5.63 1.07
N VAL A 61 11.96 -5.53 1.89
CA VAL A 61 11.96 -4.67 3.09
C VAL A 61 11.83 -3.20 2.71
N GLY A 62 12.56 -2.77 1.67
CA GLY A 62 12.49 -1.41 1.13
C GLY A 62 11.10 -1.07 0.62
N THR A 63 10.48 -1.99 -0.13
CA THR A 63 9.12 -1.82 -0.65
C THR A 63 8.09 -1.75 0.46
N ALA A 64 8.16 -2.67 1.43
CA ALA A 64 7.29 -2.65 2.61
C ALA A 64 7.43 -1.32 3.38
N LEU A 65 8.65 -0.81 3.55
CA LEU A 65 8.89 0.47 4.21
C LEU A 65 8.28 1.64 3.43
N VAL A 66 8.56 1.75 2.12
CA VAL A 66 8.04 2.84 1.27
C VAL A 66 6.51 2.83 1.24
N LEU A 67 5.89 1.67 1.07
CA LEU A 67 4.43 1.55 1.07
C LEU A 67 3.83 1.86 2.45
N THR A 68 4.50 1.50 3.54
CA THR A 68 4.10 1.91 4.91
C THR A 68 4.12 3.44 5.04
N LEU A 69 5.12 4.11 4.47
CA LEU A 69 5.21 5.58 4.52
C LEU A 69 4.12 6.27 3.68
N ILE A 70 3.77 5.70 2.52
CA ILE A 70 2.75 6.28 1.63
C ILE A 70 1.32 6.05 2.15
N LEU A 71 1.02 4.81 2.55
CA LEU A 71 -0.32 4.36 2.92
C LEU A 71 -0.59 4.45 4.42
N GLY A 72 0.45 4.64 5.22
CA GLY A 72 0.40 4.41 6.66
C GLY A 72 0.51 2.92 7.00
N TRP A 73 0.53 2.64 8.31
CA TRP A 73 0.57 1.28 8.81
C TRP A 73 -0.73 0.53 8.49
N ASN A 74 -0.61 -0.66 7.87
CA ASN A 74 -1.72 -1.51 7.50
C ASN A 74 -1.33 -2.99 7.68
N TRP A 75 -2.13 -3.76 8.42
CA TRP A 75 -1.88 -5.20 8.62
C TRP A 75 -1.85 -5.98 7.29
N ARG A 76 -2.59 -5.53 6.27
CA ARG A 76 -2.57 -6.15 4.93
C ARG A 76 -1.19 -6.04 4.27
N LEU A 77 -0.42 -5.01 4.62
CA LEU A 77 0.93 -4.82 4.10
C LEU A 77 1.89 -5.83 4.72
N LEU A 78 1.71 -6.15 5.99
CA LEU A 78 2.45 -7.23 6.64
C LEU A 78 2.13 -8.58 6.00
N VAL A 79 0.86 -8.85 5.70
CA VAL A 79 0.47 -10.09 4.99
C VAL A 79 1.09 -10.16 3.60
N ALA A 80 1.06 -9.06 2.83
CA ALA A 80 1.72 -9.00 1.52
C ALA A 80 3.23 -9.25 1.63
N PHE A 81 3.90 -8.63 2.61
CA PHE A 81 5.32 -8.86 2.88
C PHE A 81 5.62 -10.33 3.22
N LEU A 82 4.80 -10.96 4.07
CA LEU A 82 4.97 -12.38 4.41
C LEU A 82 4.78 -13.31 3.21
N ILE A 83 3.93 -12.92 2.25
CA ILE A 83 3.74 -13.66 0.99
C ILE A 83 5.00 -13.56 0.12
N GLU A 84 5.60 -12.37 0.01
CA GLU A 84 6.84 -12.17 -0.77
C GLU A 84 8.05 -12.93 -0.22
N LEU A 85 8.09 -13.15 1.10
CA LEU A 85 9.13 -14.00 1.70
C LEU A 85 9.07 -15.46 1.22
N LEU A 86 7.96 -15.88 0.59
CA LEU A 86 7.85 -17.20 0.00
C LEU A 86 8.44 -17.17 -1.43
N PRO A 87 9.57 -17.86 -1.68
CA PRO A 87 10.25 -17.82 -2.98
C PRO A 87 9.38 -18.36 -4.13
N THR A 88 8.32 -19.11 -3.82
CA THR A 88 7.37 -19.66 -4.79
C THR A 88 6.23 -18.71 -5.16
N VAL A 89 5.98 -17.66 -4.36
CA VAL A 89 4.84 -16.75 -4.56
C VAL A 89 5.25 -15.39 -5.12
N GLY A 90 6.54 -15.03 -5.07
CA GLY A 90 7.10 -13.77 -5.60
C GLY A 90 7.01 -13.56 -7.13
N LEU A 91 6.20 -14.35 -7.83
CA LEU A 91 5.79 -14.11 -9.23
C LEU A 91 4.46 -13.37 -9.32
N PHE A 92 3.67 -13.42 -8.24
CA PHE A 92 2.40 -12.73 -8.19
C PHE A 92 2.68 -11.25 -7.94
N PRO A 93 1.98 -10.31 -8.63
CA PRO A 93 2.12 -8.89 -8.38
C PRO A 93 1.45 -8.53 -7.04
N THR A 94 2.00 -9.03 -5.92
CA THR A 94 1.37 -9.06 -4.60
C THR A 94 1.19 -7.66 -4.05
N TRP A 95 2.17 -6.78 -4.25
CA TRP A 95 2.11 -5.39 -3.81
C TRP A 95 0.98 -4.64 -4.50
N SER A 96 0.92 -4.72 -5.84
CA SER A 96 -0.14 -4.08 -6.62
C SER A 96 -1.51 -4.67 -6.29
N ALA A 97 -1.61 -6.00 -6.19
CA ALA A 97 -2.85 -6.69 -5.85
C ALA A 97 -3.38 -6.27 -4.48
N MET A 98 -2.52 -6.21 -3.46
CA MET A 98 -2.88 -5.74 -2.12
C MET A 98 -3.46 -4.32 -2.17
N ILE A 99 -2.79 -3.39 -2.85
CA ILE A 99 -3.22 -1.99 -2.90
C ILE A 99 -4.55 -1.84 -3.64
N LEU A 100 -4.79 -2.65 -4.68
CA LEU A 100 -6.07 -2.68 -5.38
C LEU A 100 -7.24 -3.01 -4.45
N THR A 101 -7.03 -3.85 -3.42
CA THR A 101 -8.05 -4.18 -2.41
C THR A 101 -8.40 -3.03 -1.46
N LEU A 102 -7.62 -1.93 -1.46
CA LEU A 102 -7.85 -0.79 -0.58
C LEU A 102 -8.90 0.16 -1.17
N THR A 103 -9.84 0.61 -0.35
CA THR A 103 -10.82 1.63 -0.73
C THR A 103 -10.22 3.03 -0.56
N ALA A 104 -10.28 3.88 -1.58
CA ALA A 104 -9.88 5.28 -1.48
C ALA A 104 -11.11 6.18 -1.35
N MET A 105 -11.06 7.20 -0.50
CA MET A 105 -12.12 8.19 -0.48
C MET A 105 -11.99 9.12 -1.68
N SER A 106 -13.09 9.25 -2.42
CA SER A 106 -13.30 10.34 -3.35
C SER A 106 -13.26 11.64 -2.54
N THR A 107 -12.31 12.52 -2.81
CA THR A 107 -12.49 13.92 -2.38
C THR A 107 -13.68 14.44 -3.17
N GLU A 108 -14.86 14.41 -2.56
CA GLU A 108 -16.02 15.11 -3.12
C GLU A 108 -15.62 16.57 -3.25
N LYS A 109 -15.53 17.04 -4.50
CA LYS A 109 -15.31 18.45 -4.78
C LYS A 109 -16.55 19.17 -4.25
N LYS A 110 -16.42 19.83 -3.09
CA LYS A 110 -17.47 20.68 -2.52
C LYS A 110 -18.07 21.53 -3.67
N PRO A 111 -19.38 21.48 -3.94
CA PRO A 111 -19.99 22.32 -4.96
C PRO A 111 -19.58 23.77 -4.69
N ALA A 112 -19.21 24.50 -5.74
CA ALA A 112 -18.84 25.90 -5.62
C ALA A 112 -20.02 26.66 -5.00
N GLU A 113 -19.91 26.91 -3.69
CA GLU A 113 -20.76 27.83 -2.93
C GLU A 113 -20.62 29.20 -3.59
N GLY A 114 -21.54 29.54 -4.49
CA GLY A 114 -21.47 30.81 -5.22
C GLY A 114 -22.29 30.89 -6.51
N ALA A 115 -22.69 29.76 -7.11
CA ALA A 115 -23.66 29.83 -8.21
C ALA A 115 -25.07 29.91 -7.62
N VAL A 116 -25.48 31.10 -7.18
CA VAL A 116 -26.89 31.43 -6.95
C VAL A 116 -27.45 31.90 -8.30
N PRO A 117 -28.27 31.10 -9.01
CA PRO A 117 -28.98 31.59 -10.17
C PRO A 117 -30.21 32.35 -9.69
N GLY A 118 -30.16 33.68 -9.81
CA GLY A 118 -31.34 34.53 -9.76
C GLY A 118 -31.49 35.38 -8.51
N VAL A 119 -31.03 36.64 -8.59
CA VAL A 119 -31.75 37.81 -8.08
C VAL A 119 -31.52 39.00 -9.03
N SER A 120 -32.62 39.36 -9.70
CA SER A 120 -33.10 40.59 -10.36
C SER A 120 -32.21 41.83 -10.61
N ALA A 121 -32.36 42.39 -11.82
CA ALA A 121 -32.83 43.77 -12.04
C ALA A 121 -33.63 43.83 -13.36
#